data_AF-A0A5M9GFN3-F1
#
_entry.id   AF-A0A5M9GFN3-F1
#
_cell.length_a   1.000
_cell.length_b   1.000
_cell.length_c   1.000
_cell.angle_alpha   90.00
_cell.angle_beta   90.00
_cell.angle_gamma   90.00
#
_symmetry.space_group_name_H-M   'P 1'
#
loop_
_entity.id
_entity.type
_entity.pdbx_description
1 polymer ?
#
loop_
_entity_poly.entity_id
_entity_poly.type
_entity_poly.pdbx_seq_one_letter_code
_entity_poly.pdbx_strand_id
1 'polypeptide(L)' 'MQSLKLLKFNMWIFGILFTTNTLEFISLLYTDHKFDWLRVILSVGFFVAFIVNLVNLKNKNYKTT' A
#
# COMPACT_ATOMS: atom_id res chain seq x y z
N MET A 1 7.79 19.22 -0.19
CA MET A 1 8.37 18.44 -1.30
C MET A 1 9.07 17.21 -0.71
N GLN A 2 8.50 16.00 -0.77
CA GLN A 2 9.12 14.81 -0.15
C GLN A 2 10.43 14.43 -0.85
N SER A 3 11.45 14.00 -0.10
CA SER A 3 12.70 13.48 -0.66
C SER A 3 12.47 12.19 -1.48
N LEU A 4 13.24 11.97 -2.56
CA LEU A 4 13.14 10.75 -3.38
C LEU A 4 13.38 9.47 -2.55
N LYS A 5 14.30 9.55 -1.56
CA LYS A 5 14.58 8.45 -0.63
C LYS A 5 13.37 8.11 0.23
N LEU A 6 12.68 9.13 0.75
CA LEU A 6 11.45 8.96 1.53
C LEU A 6 10.33 8.34 0.68
N LEU A 7 10.22 8.74 -0.58
CA LEU A 7 9.19 8.23 -1.48
C LEU A 7 9.36 6.74 -1.79
N LYS A 8 10.61 6.30 -2.02
CA LYS A 8 10.96 4.88 -2.20
C LYS A 8 10.68 4.06 -0.93
N PHE A 9 11.02 4.62 0.23
CA PHE A 9 10.73 4.00 1.53
C PHE A 9 9.23 3.85 1.77
N ASN A 10 8.44 4.89 1.50
CA ASN A 10 6.99 4.85 1.63
C ASN A 10 6.34 3.78 0.74
N MET A 11 6.76 3.67 -0.54
CA MET A 11 6.26 2.59 -1.41
C MET A 11 6.57 1.21 -0.83
N TRP A 12 7.77 1.01 -0.30
CA TRP A 12 8.15 -0.26 0.33
C TRP A 12 7.26 -0.58 1.53
N ILE A 13 7.06 0.38 2.43
CA ILE A 13 6.19 0.19 3.61
C ILE A 13 4.75 -0.09 3.19
N PHE A 14 4.17 0.73 2.32
CA PHE A 14 2.78 0.57 1.93
C PHE A 14 2.53 -0.72 1.16
N GLY A 15 3.50 -1.18 0.36
CA GLY A 15 3.43 -2.49 -0.30
C GLY A 15 3.41 -3.65 0.69
N ILE A 16 4.27 -3.60 1.72
CA ILE A 16 4.28 -4.62 2.79
C ILE A 16 2.97 -4.59 3.57
N LEU A 17 2.52 -3.41 4.03
CA LEU A 17 1.28 -3.25 4.79
C LEU A 17 0.05 -3.71 4.02
N PHE A 18 0.00 -3.45 2.72
CA PHE A 18 -1.06 -3.94 1.84
C PHE A 18 -1.06 -5.47 1.77
N THR A 19 0.12 -6.07 1.55
CA THR A 19 0.25 -7.52 1.40
C THR A 19 -0.11 -8.24 2.70
N THR A 20 0.39 -7.76 3.85
CA THR A 20 0.10 -8.38 5.15
C THR A 20 -1.38 -8.29 5.51
N ASN A 21 -2.03 -7.13 5.36
CA ASN A 21 -3.46 -7.01 5.66
C ASN A 21 -4.32 -7.86 4.72
N THR A 22 -3.93 -7.98 3.45
CA THR A 22 -4.65 -8.80 2.49
C THR A 22 -4.52 -10.29 2.81
N LEU A 23 -3.32 -10.76 3.16
CA LEU A 23 -3.10 -12.14 3.57
C LEU A 23 -3.89 -12.47 4.85
N GLU A 24 -3.87 -11.58 5.84
CA GLU A 24 -4.57 -11.79 7.09
C GLU A 24 -6.10 -11.76 6.90
N PHE A 25 -6.61 -10.89 6.01
CA PHE A 25 -8.00 -10.90 5.60
C PHE A 25 -8.39 -12.21 4.92
N ILE A 26 -7.60 -12.70 3.96
CA ILE A 26 -7.85 -13.98 3.28
C ILE A 26 -7.80 -15.13 4.28
N SER A 27 -6.85 -15.10 5.22
CA SER A 27 -6.75 -16.09 6.29
C SER A 27 -8.01 -16.11 7.15
N LEU A 28 -8.45 -14.97 7.66
CA LEU A 28 -9.68 -14.85 8.46
C LEU A 28 -10.94 -15.28 7.69
N LEU A 29 -11.00 -14.96 6.41
CA LEU A 29 -12.11 -15.38 5.55
C LEU A 29 -12.14 -16.90 5.36
N TYR A 30 -10.97 -17.53 5.24
CA TYR A 30 -10.84 -18.96 4.98
C TYR A 30 -10.97 -19.80 6.27
N THR A 31 -10.34 -19.39 7.37
CA THR A 31 -10.34 -20.15 8.63
C THR A 31 -11.58 -19.92 9.47
N ASP A 32 -12.00 -18.66 9.59
CA ASP A 32 -13.03 -18.26 10.54
C ASP A 32 -14.36 -17.92 9.85
N HIS A 33 -14.39 -17.96 8.51
CA HIS A 33 -15.52 -17.53 7.67
C HIS A 33 -16.06 -16.14 8.04
N LYS A 34 -15.18 -15.30 8.60
CA LYS A 34 -15.51 -13.94 9.05
C LYS A 34 -15.06 -12.95 8.02
N PHE A 35 -16.02 -12.12 7.59
CA PHE A 35 -15.74 -11.01 6.70
C PHE A 35 -15.42 -9.75 7.51
N ASP A 36 -14.13 -9.44 7.64
CA ASP A 36 -13.66 -8.25 8.35
C ASP A 36 -13.55 -7.05 7.39
N TRP A 37 -14.59 -6.22 7.39
CA TRP A 37 -14.67 -5.00 6.58
C TRP A 37 -13.55 -4.00 6.88
N LEU A 38 -13.10 -3.91 8.13
CA LEU A 38 -12.08 -2.94 8.52
C LEU A 38 -10.76 -3.27 7.84
N ARG A 39 -10.40 -4.56 7.78
CA ARG A 39 -9.20 -5.03 7.08
C ARG A 39 -9.27 -4.80 5.58
N VAL A 40 -10.43 -4.99 4.97
CA VAL A 40 -10.64 -4.68 3.54
C VAL A 40 -10.39 -3.19 3.29
N ILE A 41 -10.99 -2.31 4.10
CA ILE A 41 -10.83 -0.86 3.97
C ILE A 41 -9.35 -0.46 4.15
N LEU A 42 -8.66 -1.04 5.14
CA LEU A 42 -7.23 -0.79 5.37
C LEU A 42 -6.37 -1.26 4.19
N SER A 43 -6.59 -2.47 3.67
CA SER A 43 -5.89 -2.95 2.49
C SER A 43 -6.10 -2.03 1.29
N VAL A 44 -7.35 -1.64 1.00
CA VAL A 44 -7.64 -0.69 -0.09
C VAL A 44 -6.95 0.66 0.15
N GLY A 45 -6.96 1.17 1.39
CA GLY A 45 -6.27 2.40 1.77
C GLY A 45 -4.76 2.33 1.53
N PHE A 46 -4.11 1.25 1.96
CA PHE A 46 -2.67 1.03 1.72
C PHE A 46 -2.36 0.88 0.23
N PHE A 47 -3.24 0.23 -0.54
CA PHE A 47 -3.08 0.12 -1.98
C PHE A 47 -3.16 1.49 -2.68
N VAL A 48 -4.16 2.32 -2.33
CA VAL A 48 -4.27 3.69 -2.86
C VAL A 48 -3.03 4.51 -2.49
N ALA A 49 -2.58 4.44 -1.24
CA ALA A 49 -1.36 5.12 -0.79
C ALA A 49 -0.13 4.65 -1.58
N PHE A 50 -0.01 3.35 -1.86
CA PHE A 50 1.05 2.80 -2.69
C PHE A 50 1.03 3.38 -4.11
N ILE A 51 -0.14 3.40 -4.77
CA ILE A 51 -0.30 3.97 -6.12
C ILE A 51 0.02 5.46 -6.16
N VAL A 52 -0.45 6.24 -5.18
CA VAL A 52 -0.14 7.69 -5.10
C VAL A 52 1.36 7.92 -4.98
N ASN A 53 2.06 7.14 -4.14
CA ASN A 53 3.52 7.23 -4.03
C ASN A 53 4.21 6.80 -5.34
N LEU A 54 3.68 5.81 -6.07
CA LEU A 54 4.21 5.36 -7.35
C LEU A 54 4.08 6.44 -8.45
N VAL A 55 2.91 7.09 -8.53
CA VAL A 55 2.68 8.23 -9.43
C VAL A 55 3.61 9.40 -9.09
N ASN A 56 3.77 9.71 -7.80
CA ASN A 56 4.68 10.76 -7.35
C ASN A 56 6.15 10.44 -7.67
N LEU A 57 6.55 9.16 -7.68
CA LEU A 57 7.90 8.74 -8.06
C LEU A 57 8.13 9.01 -9.55
N LYS A 58 7.16 8.61 -10.38
CA LYS A 58 7.21 8.81 -11.83
C LYS A 58 7.31 10.30 -12.18
N ASN A 59 6.51 11.13 -11.53
CA ASN A 59 6.56 12.59 -11.72
C ASN A 59 7.88 13.22 -11.25
N LYS A 60 8.51 12.68 -10.19
CA LYS A 60 9.83 13.14 -9.74
C LYS A 60 10.96 12.77 -10.69
N ASN A 61 10.97 11.54 -11.20
CA ASN A 61 11.95 11.11 -12.20
C ASN A 61 11.85 11.94 -13.49
N TYR A 62 10.64 12.30 -13.92
CA TYR A 62 10.43 13.09 -15.13
C TYR A 62 10.94 14.54 -15.01
N LYS A 63 10.96 15.11 -13.79
CA LYS A 63 11.47 16.48 -13.54
C LYS A 63 12.99 16.55 -13.37
N THR A 64 13.67 15.41 -13.25
CA THR A 64 15.13 15.32 -13.10
C THR A 64 15.83 14.93 -14.41
N THR A 65 15.09 14.80 -15.52
CA THR A 65 15.61 14.59 -16.88
C THR A 65 15.50 15.90 -17.65
#